data_AF-A0A345PER8-F1
#
_entry.id   AF-A0A345PER8-F1
#
_cell.length_a   1.000
_cell.length_b   1.000
_cell.length_c   1.000
_cell.angle_alpha   90.00
_cell.angle_beta   90.00
_cell.angle_gamma   90.00
#
_symmetry.space_group_name_H-M   'P 1'
#
loop_
_entity.id
_entity.type
_entity.pdbx_description
1 polymer ?
#
loop_
_entity_poly.entity_id
_entity_poly.type
_entity_poly.pdbx_seq_one_letter_code
_entity_poly.pdbx_strand_id
1 'polypeptide(L)'
;MGTKQLLKRMISTEGRLNASKWHDISNRFATNDYKNVMRAIGEMTTWELEISDKKHTISEIRAGIRKQVHENPKQNHLVFIDYL
;
A
#
# COMPACT_ATOMS: atom_id res chain seq x y z
N MET A 1 -5.94 5.36 -8.74
CA MET A 1 -5.07 6.16 -7.83
C MET A 1 -3.61 5.72 -8.01
N GLY A 2 -2.61 6.59 -7.87
CA GLY A 2 -1.20 6.18 -7.97
C GLY A 2 -0.67 5.49 -6.71
N THR A 3 0.27 4.55 -6.86
CA THR A 3 0.83 3.74 -5.74
C THR A 3 1.30 4.58 -4.56
N LYS A 4 1.99 5.71 -4.83
CA LYS A 4 2.48 6.61 -3.77
C LYS A 4 1.36 7.18 -2.91
N GLN A 5 0.21 7.50 -3.50
CA GLN A 5 -0.92 8.05 -2.76
C GLN A 5 -1.61 6.98 -1.91
N LEU A 6 -1.75 5.76 -2.46
CA LEU A 6 -2.27 4.61 -1.72
C LEU A 6 -1.38 4.30 -0.51
N LEU A 7 -0.07 4.20 -0.71
CA LEU A 7 0.89 3.94 0.38
C LEU A 7 0.83 4.99 1.48
N LYS A 8 0.75 6.29 1.13
CA LYS A 8 0.55 7.35 2.13
C LYS A 8 -0.71 7.13 2.97
N ARG A 9 -1.82 6.70 2.36
CA ARG A 9 -3.06 6.38 3.08
C ARG A 9 -2.87 5.18 4.00
N MET A 10 -2.28 4.09 3.51
CA MET A 10 -2.01 2.89 4.32
C MET A 10 -1.12 3.19 5.54
N ILE A 11 -0.01 3.89 5.32
CA ILE A 11 0.91 4.33 6.38
C ILE A 11 0.21 5.27 7.36
N SER A 12 -0.69 6.14 6.88
CA SER A 12 -1.46 7.03 7.76
C SER A 12 -2.34 6.25 8.72
N THR A 13 -3.04 5.25 8.19
CA THR A 13 -3.93 4.39 8.97
C THR A 13 -3.14 3.57 10.00
N GLU A 14 -2.09 2.87 9.57
CA GLU A 14 -1.29 2.01 10.44
C GLU A 14 -0.46 2.82 11.46
N GLY A 15 0.14 3.91 11.00
CA GLY A 15 0.93 4.83 11.81
C GLY A 15 0.09 5.78 12.67
N ARG A 16 -1.25 5.71 12.62
CA ARG A 16 -2.16 6.65 13.31
C ARG A 16 -1.78 8.12 13.07
N LEU A 17 -1.39 8.44 11.83
CA LEU A 17 -0.97 9.76 11.41
C LEU A 17 -2.13 10.50 10.75
N ASN A 18 -2.31 11.78 11.08
CA ASN A 18 -3.20 12.64 10.30
C ASN A 18 -2.66 12.81 8.87
N ALA A 19 -3.40 12.29 7.89
CA ALA A 19 -2.99 12.28 6.48
C ALA A 19 -2.74 13.69 5.88
N SER A 20 -3.35 14.75 6.43
CA SER A 20 -3.09 16.12 5.99
C SER A 20 -1.65 16.59 6.24
N LYS A 21 -0.93 15.94 7.17
CA LYS A 21 0.47 16.25 7.46
C LYS A 21 1.43 15.89 6.32
N TRP A 22 1.06 14.98 5.42
CA TRP A 22 1.88 14.62 4.26
C TRP A 22 2.13 15.77 3.27
N HIS A 23 1.32 16.84 3.33
CA HIS A 23 1.46 17.99 2.45
C HIS A 23 2.66 18.88 2.82
N ASP A 24 3.03 18.90 4.10
CA ASP A 24 4.14 19.69 4.63
C ASP A 24 4.78 18.94 5.81
N ILE A 25 5.59 17.95 5.46
CA ILE A 25 6.25 17.08 6.44
C ILE A 25 7.18 17.90 7.33
N SER A 26 7.95 18.82 6.74
CA SER A 26 8.94 19.66 7.43
C SER A 26 8.36 20.44 8.60
N ASN A 27 7.18 21.03 8.44
CA ASN A 27 6.59 21.88 9.48
C ASN A 27 5.53 21.16 10.34
N ARG A 28 4.93 20.07 9.84
CA ARG A 28 3.77 19.44 10.50
C ARG A 28 4.07 18.10 11.17
N PHE A 29 5.20 17.47 10.88
CA PHE A 29 5.60 16.25 11.57
C PHE A 29 6.26 16.60 12.90
N ALA A 30 5.68 16.10 13.98
CA ALA A 30 6.34 16.01 15.27
C ALA A 30 7.24 14.77 15.30
N THR A 31 8.18 14.72 16.25
CA THR A 31 9.07 13.57 16.47
C THR A 31 8.31 12.25 16.58
N ASN A 32 7.15 12.25 17.24
CA ASN A 32 6.33 11.04 17.38
C ASN A 32 5.69 10.59 16.05
N ASP A 33 5.40 11.52 15.14
CA ASP A 33 4.88 11.18 13.80
C ASP A 33 5.93 10.37 13.03
N TYR A 34 7.21 10.80 13.05
CA TYR A 34 8.31 10.04 12.45
C TYR A 34 8.43 8.64 13.05
N LYS A 35 8.39 8.52 14.38
CA LYS A 35 8.47 7.24 15.08
C LYS A 35 7.33 6.30 14.64
N ASN A 36 6.10 6.81 14.61
CA ASN A 36 4.94 6.00 14.25
C ASN A 36 4.95 5.59 12.77
N VAL A 37 5.33 6.50 11.88
CA VAL A 37 5.45 6.21 10.45
C VAL A 37 6.53 5.17 10.18
N MET A 38 7.71 5.28 10.81
CA MET A 38 8.79 4.31 10.62
C MET A 38 8.40 2.93 11.17
N ARG A 39 7.71 2.88 12.31
CA ARG A 39 7.15 1.62 12.84
C ARG A 39 6.16 1.00 11.85
N ALA A 40 5.19 1.78 11.36
CA ALA A 40 4.20 1.30 10.40
C ALA A 40 4.84 0.78 9.10
N ILE A 41 5.85 1.48 8.57
CA ILE A 41 6.60 1.02 7.40
C ILE A 41 7.28 -0.32 7.68
N GLY A 42 7.95 -0.46 8.83
CA GLY A 42 8.58 -1.72 9.21
C GLY A 42 7.57 -2.87 9.32
N GLU A 43 6.41 -2.65 9.93
CA GLU A 43 5.33 -3.64 10.00
C GLU A 43 4.82 -4.00 8.60
N MET A 44 4.56 -3.01 7.75
CA MET A 44 4.06 -3.21 6.39
C MET A 44 5.04 -4.00 5.49
N THR A 45 6.35 -3.96 5.74
CA THR A 45 7.32 -4.76 4.97
C THR A 45 7.16 -6.26 5.16
N THR A 46 6.45 -6.69 6.20
CA THR A 46 6.13 -8.10 6.46
C THR A 46 4.83 -8.56 5.81
N TRP A 47 4.04 -7.62 5.26
CA TRP A 47 2.77 -7.95 4.64
C TRP A 47 2.99 -8.60 3.27
N GLU A 48 2.23 -9.66 2.99
CA GLU A 48 2.19 -10.32 1.68
C GLU A 48 1.31 -9.50 0.71
N LEU A 49 1.75 -8.29 0.38
CA LEU A 49 0.99 -7.31 -0.40
C LEU A 49 1.70 -6.96 -1.73
N GLU A 50 0.97 -7.12 -2.84
CA GLU A 50 1.39 -6.67 -4.17
C GLU A 50 0.46 -5.55 -4.66
N ILE A 51 1.03 -4.39 -5.03
CA ILE A 51 0.29 -3.24 -5.56
C ILE A 51 0.66 -3.02 -7.03
N SER A 52 -0.36 -2.88 -7.89
CA SER A 52 -0.16 -2.59 -9.31
C SER A 52 -1.05 -1.44 -9.75
N ASP A 53 -0.45 -0.32 -10.16
CA ASP A 53 -1.16 0.87 -10.68
C ASP A 53 -1.07 1.03 -12.20
N LYS A 54 -0.53 0.03 -12.91
CA LYS A 54 -0.29 0.04 -14.37
C LYS A 54 -1.05 -1.03 -15.15
N LYS A 55 -1.79 -1.93 -14.49
CA LYS A 55 -2.61 -2.94 -15.17
C LYS A 55 -3.98 -2.32 -15.46
N HIS A 56 -4.22 -1.96 -16.72
CA HIS A 56 -5.39 -1.17 -17.09
C HIS A 56 -6.46 -2.01 -17.82
N THR A 57 -6.09 -3.17 -18.35
CA THR A 57 -7.04 -4.07 -19.02
C THR A 57 -7.37 -5.29 -18.16
N ILE A 58 -8.57 -5.85 -18.37
CA ILE A 58 -9.01 -7.11 -17.72
C ILE A 58 -8.01 -8.24 -18.01
N SER A 59 -7.44 -8.28 -19.23
CA SER A 59 -6.44 -9.28 -19.62
C SER A 59 -5.15 -9.16 -18.80
N GLU A 60 -4.63 -7.94 -18.60
CA GLU A 60 -3.44 -7.69 -17.78
C GLU A 60 -3.68 -7.98 -16.31
N ILE A 61 -4.85 -7.57 -15.78
CA ILE A 61 -5.26 -7.86 -14.40
C ILE A 61 -5.29 -9.37 -14.18
N ARG A 62 -5.98 -10.12 -15.06
CA ARG A 62 -6.08 -11.58 -15.02
C ARG A 62 -4.71 -12.26 -15.11
N ALA A 63 -3.83 -11.78 -16.00
CA ALA A 63 -2.47 -12.31 -16.11
C ALA A 63 -1.68 -12.09 -14.81
N GLY A 64 -1.80 -10.90 -14.21
CA GLY A 64 -1.18 -10.59 -12.93
C GLY A 64 -1.67 -11.46 -11.78
N ILE A 65 -2.98 -11.67 -11.66
CA ILE A 65 -3.57 -12.54 -10.63
C ILE A 65 -3.08 -13.98 -10.81
N ARG A 66 -3.13 -14.51 -12.04
CA ARG A 66 -2.67 -15.89 -12.33
C ARG A 66 -1.20 -16.09 -11.99
N LYS A 67 -0.35 -15.10 -12.29
CA LYS A 67 1.05 -15.13 -11.92
C LYS A 67 1.22 -15.24 -10.39
N GLN A 68 0.51 -14.40 -9.62
CA GLN A 68 0.58 -14.42 -8.16
C GLN A 68 0.08 -15.74 -7.55
N VAL A 69 -1.01 -16.30 -8.09
CA VAL A 69 -1.52 -17.62 -7.67
C VAL A 69 -0.54 -18.74 -8.00
N HIS A 70 0.13 -18.67 -9.15
CA HIS A 70 1.12 -19.67 -9.53
C HIS A 70 2.38 -19.60 -8.67
N GLU A 71 2.87 -18.40 -8.35
CA GLU A 71 4.06 -18.18 -7.53
C GLU A 71 3.82 -18.51 -6.06
N ASN A 72 2.59 -18.34 -5.56
CA ASN A 72 2.24 -18.56 -4.14
C ASN A 72 1.02 -19.50 -3.96
N PRO A 73 1.06 -20.75 -4.46
CA PRO A 73 -0.13 -21.59 -4.67
C PRO A 73 -0.84 -22.09 -3.40
N LYS A 74 -0.23 -21.91 -2.23
CA LYS A 74 -0.77 -22.36 -0.93
C LYS A 74 -1.33 -21.22 -0.07
N GLN A 75 -1.19 -19.97 -0.52
CA GLN A 75 -1.71 -18.81 0.19
C GLN A 75 -3.18 -18.57 -0.18
N ASN A 76 -3.90 -17.89 0.70
CA ASN A 76 -5.23 -17.40 0.40
C ASN A 76 -5.11 -16.06 -0.32
N HIS A 77 -5.50 -16.02 -1.60
CA HIS A 77 -5.40 -14.81 -2.41
C HIS A 77 -6.65 -13.94 -2.27
N LEU A 78 -6.44 -12.65 -2.02
CA LEU A 78 -7.47 -11.62 -2.03
C LEU A 78 -7.08 -10.51 -3.01
N VAL A 79 -8.02 -10.12 -3.88
CA VAL A 79 -7.78 -9.11 -4.91
C VAL A 79 -8.69 -7.91 -4.67
N PHE A 80 -8.08 -6.73 -4.57
CA PHE A 80 -8.77 -5.44 -4.52
C PHE A 80 -8.58 -4.70 -5.85
N ILE A 81 -9.65 -4.11 -6.39
CA ILE A 81 -9.62 -3.31 -7.62
C ILE A 81 -10.18 -1.92 -7.31
N ASP A 82 -9.39 -0.88 -7.58
CA ASP A 82 -9.73 0.54 -7.41
C ASP A 82 -9.42 1.30 -8.71
N TYR A 83 -10.38 1.60 -9.58
CA TYR A 83 -11.82 1.32 -9.58
C TYR A 83 -12.19 0.58 -10.88
N LEU A 84 -13.43 0.08 -10.99
CA LEU A 84 -13.95 -0.54 -12.22
C LEU A 84 -14.53 0.49 -13.19
#